data_AF-A0A315X4U8-F1
#
_entry.id   AF-A0A315X4U8-F1
#
_cell.length_a   1.000
_cell.length_b   1.000
_cell.length_c   1.000
_cell.angle_alpha   90.00
_cell.angle_beta   90.00
_cell.angle_gamma   90.00
#
_symmetry.space_group_name_H-M   'P 1'
#
loop_
_entity.id
_entity.type
_entity.pdbx_description
1 polymer ?
#
loop_
_entity_poly.entity_id
_entity_poly.type
_entity_poly.pdbx_seq_one_letter_code
_entity_poly.pdbx_strand_id
1 'polypeptide(L)'
;MERRLPEQYAGWQEHEPALRRMTTPELVAEIQDGPPDRRLAALSVIDLGEVDLRIIEDWIRTLPEAEANELAGAIPAQRPHATCAEDVRWIEVARLGYEARRLPTFLVMLFSSLEALESRGCAEAAQEWERIGDWLGDVYDRLVSANEGDALEDISLFVFENYLAREAMFEAFCGMIVRHEVLAREVSTNPSLYLADLGEARQRLALEEAAANGGLSFPEAWSNLRGF
;
A
#
# COMPACT_ATOMS: atom_id res chain seq x y z
N MET A 1 10.31 14.89 -4.88
CA MET A 1 11.79 14.88 -4.71
C MET A 1 12.30 13.68 -5.49
N GLU A 2 13.02 13.85 -6.60
CA GLU A 2 13.59 12.70 -7.32
C GLU A 2 14.52 11.94 -6.38
N ARG A 3 14.17 10.70 -6.07
CA ARG A 3 14.97 9.84 -5.19
C ARG A 3 16.26 9.56 -5.95
N ARG A 4 17.37 10.14 -5.49
CA ARG A 4 18.68 9.95 -6.13
C ARG A 4 19.09 8.49 -5.94
N LEU A 5 19.02 7.71 -7.01
CA LEU A 5 19.45 6.32 -7.00
C LEU A 5 20.95 6.23 -6.71
N PRO A 6 21.42 5.17 -6.04
CA PRO A 6 22.85 4.90 -5.87
C PRO A 6 23.61 4.85 -7.20
N GLU A 7 24.91 5.17 -7.19
CA GLU A 7 25.74 5.26 -8.40
C GLU A 7 25.76 3.98 -9.24
N GLN A 8 25.58 2.81 -8.61
CA GLN A 8 25.50 1.52 -9.30
C GLN A 8 24.31 1.39 -10.27
N TYR A 9 23.33 2.30 -10.19
CA TYR A 9 22.18 2.38 -11.10
C TYR A 9 22.32 3.55 -12.10
N ALA A 10 23.47 4.23 -12.16
CA ALA A 10 23.64 5.36 -13.06
C ALA A 10 23.44 4.95 -14.52
N GLY A 11 22.59 5.68 -15.25
CA GLY A 11 22.33 5.42 -16.67
C GLY A 11 21.44 4.22 -16.95
N TRP A 12 20.78 3.63 -15.94
CA TRP A 12 19.97 2.42 -16.11
C TRP A 12 18.93 2.52 -17.23
N GLN A 13 18.32 3.70 -17.43
CA GLN A 13 17.33 3.94 -18.47
C GLN A 13 17.87 3.72 -19.90
N GLU A 14 19.18 3.85 -20.10
CA GLU A 14 19.83 3.62 -21.39
C GLU A 14 19.71 2.16 -21.85
N HIS A 15 19.45 1.23 -20.92
CA HIS A 15 19.27 -0.19 -21.23
C HIS A 15 17.84 -0.54 -21.67
N GLU A 16 16.82 0.25 -21.31
CA GLU A 16 15.41 -0.08 -21.59
C GLU A 16 15.13 -0.41 -23.06
N PRO A 17 15.62 0.36 -24.08
CA PRO A 17 15.27 0.08 -25.47
C PRO A 17 15.74 -1.30 -25.96
N ALA A 18 16.84 -1.81 -25.41
CA ALA A 18 17.34 -3.14 -25.72
C ALA A 18 16.52 -4.21 -24.98
N LEU A 19 16.23 -3.98 -23.70
CA LEU A 19 15.50 -4.92 -22.85
C LEU A 19 14.03 -5.09 -23.27
N ARG A 20 13.37 -4.04 -23.78
CA ARG A 20 11.99 -4.13 -24.32
C ARG A 20 11.83 -5.11 -25.50
N ARG A 21 12.94 -5.54 -26.12
CA ARG A 21 12.95 -6.52 -27.21
C ARG A 21 13.18 -7.95 -26.72
N MET A 22 13.49 -8.13 -25.44
CA MET A 22 13.69 -9.43 -24.81
C MET A 22 12.35 -10.07 -24.46
N THR A 23 12.37 -11.39 -24.38
CA THR A 23 11.27 -12.20 -23.88
C THR A 23 11.20 -12.18 -22.35
N THR A 24 10.05 -12.51 -21.77
CA THR A 24 9.88 -12.60 -20.32
C THR A 24 10.93 -13.50 -19.64
N PRO A 25 11.27 -14.70 -20.16
CA PRO A 25 12.34 -15.52 -19.57
C PRO A 25 13.73 -14.86 -19.60
N GLU A 26 14.05 -14.11 -20.66
CA GLU A 26 15.31 -13.37 -20.75
C GLU A 26 15.33 -12.21 -19.74
N LEU A 27 14.22 -11.49 -19.59
CA LEU A 27 14.09 -10.44 -18.58
C LEU A 27 14.19 -10.99 -17.15
N VAL A 28 13.59 -12.16 -16.87
CA VAL A 28 13.73 -12.85 -15.58
C VAL A 28 15.21 -13.17 -15.30
N ALA A 29 15.95 -13.68 -16.28
CA ALA A 29 17.37 -13.95 -16.14
C ALA A 29 18.20 -12.67 -15.90
N GLU A 30 17.88 -11.58 -16.61
CA GLU A 30 18.50 -10.27 -16.36
C GLU A 30 18.25 -9.79 -14.94
N ILE A 31 17.02 -9.92 -14.41
CA ILE A 31 16.67 -9.53 -13.03
C ILE A 31 17.37 -10.41 -11.99
N GLN A 32 17.64 -11.68 -12.29
CA GLN A 32 18.31 -12.58 -11.34
C GLN A 32 19.83 -12.41 -11.32
N ASP A 33 20.45 -12.32 -12.49
CA ASP A 33 21.91 -12.46 -12.63
C ASP A 33 22.59 -11.21 -13.25
N GLY A 34 21.81 -10.25 -13.74
CA GLY A 34 22.33 -9.04 -14.39
C GLY A 34 22.99 -8.08 -13.39
N PRO A 35 23.80 -7.11 -13.89
CA PRO A 35 24.31 -6.02 -13.08
C PRO A 35 23.18 -5.08 -12.61
N PRO A 36 23.37 -4.31 -11.51
CA PRO A 36 22.29 -3.57 -10.85
C PRO A 36 21.50 -2.61 -11.76
N ASP A 37 22.18 -1.85 -12.62
CA ASP A 37 21.60 -0.97 -13.64
C ASP A 37 20.68 -1.72 -14.61
N ARG A 38 21.12 -2.88 -15.12
CA ARG A 38 20.32 -3.73 -16.00
C ARG A 38 19.16 -4.40 -15.28
N ARG A 39 19.32 -4.83 -14.02
CA ARG A 39 18.22 -5.38 -13.21
C ARG A 39 17.10 -4.36 -13.05
N LEU A 40 17.47 -3.13 -12.68
CA LEU A 40 16.51 -2.04 -12.52
C LEU A 40 15.78 -1.73 -13.83
N ALA A 41 16.53 -1.67 -14.93
CA ALA A 41 15.96 -1.47 -16.27
C ALA A 41 15.08 -2.63 -16.74
N ALA A 42 15.39 -3.87 -16.35
CA ALA A 42 14.56 -5.03 -16.67
C ALA A 42 13.26 -5.01 -15.86
N LEU A 43 13.31 -4.63 -14.59
CA LEU A 43 12.13 -4.44 -13.74
C LEU A 43 11.19 -3.34 -14.27
N SER A 44 11.71 -2.28 -14.90
CA SER A 44 10.86 -1.21 -15.46
C SER A 44 10.09 -1.62 -16.72
N VAL A 45 10.49 -2.70 -17.39
CA VAL A 45 9.89 -3.13 -18.67
C VAL A 45 9.26 -4.52 -18.63
N ILE A 46 9.44 -5.29 -17.56
CA ILE A 46 8.90 -6.64 -17.44
C ILE A 46 7.38 -6.64 -17.33
N ASP A 47 6.74 -7.61 -17.98
CA ASP A 47 5.34 -7.93 -17.73
C ASP A 47 5.23 -8.97 -16.62
N LEU A 48 4.94 -8.53 -15.39
CA LEU A 48 4.75 -9.44 -14.25
C LEU A 48 3.61 -10.46 -14.46
N GLY A 49 2.64 -10.17 -15.35
CA GLY A 49 1.55 -11.09 -15.68
C GLY A 49 2.04 -12.46 -16.16
N GLU A 50 3.17 -12.47 -16.87
CA GLU A 50 3.78 -13.67 -17.46
C GLU A 50 4.83 -14.35 -16.55
N VAL A 51 5.13 -13.78 -15.38
CA VAL A 51 6.14 -14.31 -14.45
C VAL A 51 5.48 -15.25 -13.43
N ASP A 52 6.13 -16.34 -13.04
CA ASP A 52 5.62 -17.23 -11.98
C ASP A 52 5.61 -16.52 -10.62
N LEU A 53 4.52 -16.69 -9.85
CA LEU A 53 4.37 -16.05 -8.53
C LEU A 53 5.53 -16.37 -7.58
N ARG A 54 6.06 -17.60 -7.60
CA ARG A 54 7.18 -18.00 -6.73
C ARG A 54 8.46 -17.22 -7.02
N ILE A 55 8.65 -16.81 -8.28
CA ILE A 55 9.78 -15.98 -8.68
C ILE A 55 9.59 -14.56 -8.12
N ILE A 56 8.38 -14.01 -8.23
CA ILE A 56 8.05 -12.68 -7.69
C ILE A 56 8.21 -12.66 -6.16
N GLU A 57 7.72 -13.69 -5.46
CA GLU A 57 7.88 -13.83 -4.01
C GLU A 57 9.36 -13.91 -3.59
N ASP A 58 10.18 -14.61 -4.36
CA ASP A 58 11.63 -14.64 -4.12
C ASP A 58 12.25 -13.25 -4.29
N TRP A 59 11.90 -12.54 -5.37
CA TRP A 59 12.37 -11.18 -5.63
C TRP A 59 11.96 -10.18 -4.54
N ILE A 60 10.71 -10.23 -4.07
CA ILE A 60 10.25 -9.40 -2.94
C ILE A 60 11.19 -9.56 -1.74
N ARG A 61 11.62 -10.79 -1.46
CA ARG A 61 12.49 -11.09 -0.32
C ARG A 61 13.95 -10.69 -0.58
N THR A 62 14.48 -10.91 -1.77
CA THR A 62 15.93 -10.90 -2.04
C THR A 62 16.45 -9.63 -2.70
N LEU A 63 15.62 -8.91 -3.47
CA LEU A 63 16.07 -7.74 -4.21
C LEU A 63 16.49 -6.59 -3.25
N PRO A 64 17.47 -5.76 -3.63
CA PRO A 64 17.76 -4.49 -2.97
C PRO A 64 16.56 -3.54 -2.98
N GLU A 65 16.53 -2.57 -2.07
CA GLU A 65 15.38 -1.67 -1.90
C GLU A 65 14.95 -0.92 -3.18
N ALA A 66 15.90 -0.36 -3.92
CA ALA A 66 15.60 0.35 -5.16
C ALA A 66 14.92 -0.55 -6.20
N GLU A 67 15.40 -1.79 -6.31
CA GLU A 67 14.86 -2.79 -7.23
C GLU A 67 13.49 -3.32 -6.74
N ALA A 68 13.33 -3.54 -5.43
CA ALA A 68 12.03 -3.90 -4.85
C ALA A 68 10.98 -2.79 -5.04
N ASN A 69 11.41 -1.52 -5.03
CA ASN A 69 10.53 -0.39 -5.30
C ASN A 69 10.06 -0.38 -6.77
N GLU A 70 10.95 -0.67 -7.73
CA GLU A 70 10.54 -0.80 -9.13
C GLU A 70 9.71 -2.06 -9.38
N LEU A 71 9.98 -3.16 -8.67
CA LEU A 71 9.12 -4.35 -8.69
C LEU A 71 7.69 -4.00 -8.27
N ALA A 72 7.52 -3.20 -7.21
CA ALA A 72 6.21 -2.72 -6.81
C ALA A 72 5.56 -1.88 -7.92
N GLY A 73 6.31 -0.95 -8.51
CA GLY A 73 5.83 -0.12 -9.64
C GLY A 73 5.44 -0.91 -10.89
N ALA A 74 5.97 -2.12 -11.08
CA ALA A 74 5.63 -3.01 -12.20
C ALA A 74 4.30 -3.77 -12.01
N ILE A 75 3.64 -3.67 -10.84
CA ILE A 75 2.34 -4.32 -10.60
C ILE A 75 1.27 -3.70 -11.51
N PRO A 76 0.59 -4.49 -12.36
CA PRO A 76 -0.25 -3.94 -13.43
C PRO A 76 -1.72 -3.73 -13.06
N ALA A 77 -2.00 -3.26 -11.83
CA ALA A 77 -3.34 -3.14 -11.25
C ALA A 77 -4.39 -2.50 -12.18
N GLN A 78 -4.02 -1.47 -12.93
CA GLN A 78 -4.94 -0.65 -13.72
C GLN A 78 -4.97 -1.01 -15.22
N ARG A 79 -4.58 -2.24 -15.61
CA ARG A 79 -4.58 -2.63 -17.03
C ARG A 79 -6.02 -2.75 -17.58
N PRO A 80 -6.33 -2.19 -18.76
CA PRO A 80 -7.68 -2.26 -19.35
C PRO A 80 -8.20 -3.68 -19.59
N HIS A 81 -7.30 -4.65 -19.77
CA HIS A 81 -7.65 -6.03 -20.11
C HIS A 81 -7.38 -7.04 -18.99
N ALA A 82 -7.03 -6.58 -17.78
CA ALA A 82 -6.87 -7.50 -16.66
C ALA A 82 -8.22 -8.10 -16.24
N THR A 83 -8.14 -9.32 -15.72
CA THR A 83 -9.23 -10.12 -15.19
C THR A 83 -9.32 -10.00 -13.66
N CYS A 84 -10.46 -10.36 -13.07
CA CYS A 84 -10.63 -10.39 -11.61
C CYS A 84 -9.59 -11.28 -10.92
N ALA A 85 -9.26 -12.43 -11.50
CA ALA A 85 -8.25 -13.33 -10.95
C ALA A 85 -6.84 -12.72 -10.96
N GLU A 86 -6.52 -11.91 -11.98
CA GLU A 86 -5.27 -11.17 -12.02
C GLU A 86 -5.23 -10.08 -10.96
N ASP A 87 -6.30 -9.30 -10.78
CA ASP A 87 -6.35 -8.26 -9.74
C ASP A 87 -6.23 -8.86 -8.33
N VAL A 88 -6.90 -9.98 -8.04
CA VAL A 88 -6.73 -10.73 -6.77
C VAL A 88 -5.28 -11.18 -6.58
N ARG A 89 -4.65 -11.68 -7.64
CA ARG A 89 -3.22 -12.04 -7.60
C ARG A 89 -2.35 -10.82 -7.29
N TRP A 90 -2.65 -9.65 -7.84
CA TRP A 90 -1.87 -8.43 -7.59
C TRP A 90 -2.06 -7.86 -6.20
N ILE A 91 -3.27 -7.95 -5.63
CA ILE A 91 -3.53 -7.67 -4.23
C ILE A 91 -2.59 -8.52 -3.36
N GLU A 92 -2.49 -9.82 -3.63
CA GLU A 92 -1.63 -10.71 -2.84
C GLU A 92 -0.14 -10.38 -2.98
N VAL A 93 0.34 -10.13 -4.21
CA VAL A 93 1.74 -9.72 -4.46
C VAL A 93 2.07 -8.42 -3.73
N ALA A 94 1.20 -7.41 -3.83
CA ALA A 94 1.41 -6.12 -3.19
C ALA A 94 1.39 -6.22 -1.66
N ARG A 95 0.46 -7.01 -1.11
CA ARG A 95 0.36 -7.32 0.32
C ARG A 95 1.64 -7.97 0.84
N LEU A 96 2.11 -9.04 0.19
CA LEU A 96 3.35 -9.73 0.54
C LEU A 96 4.57 -8.80 0.43
N GLY A 97 4.60 -7.96 -0.60
CA GLY A 97 5.62 -6.95 -0.80
C GLY A 97 5.70 -5.95 0.36
N TYR A 98 4.56 -5.39 0.76
CA TYR A 98 4.51 -4.48 1.89
C TYR A 98 4.86 -5.18 3.22
N GLU A 99 4.39 -6.40 3.44
CA GLU A 99 4.74 -7.17 4.64
C GLU A 99 6.23 -7.41 4.80
N ALA A 100 6.92 -7.77 3.71
CA ALA A 100 8.33 -8.08 3.74
C ALA A 100 9.22 -6.83 3.77
N ARG A 101 8.76 -5.72 3.17
CA ARG A 101 9.66 -4.60 2.81
C ARG A 101 9.26 -3.25 3.37
N ARG A 102 8.01 -3.06 3.80
CA ARG A 102 7.49 -1.78 4.30
C ARG A 102 7.63 -0.61 3.33
N LEU A 103 7.72 -0.89 2.03
CA LEU A 103 7.82 0.17 1.03
C LEU A 103 6.44 0.72 0.70
N PRO A 104 6.22 2.05 0.81
CA PRO A 104 4.91 2.64 0.53
C PRO A 104 4.43 2.39 -0.91
N THR A 105 5.33 2.19 -1.88
CA THR A 105 4.92 1.81 -3.24
C THR A 105 4.14 0.50 -3.28
N PHE A 106 4.49 -0.51 -2.47
CA PHE A 106 3.67 -1.73 -2.37
C PHE A 106 2.30 -1.44 -1.76
N LEU A 107 2.23 -0.54 -0.78
CA LEU A 107 0.96 -0.13 -0.18
C LEU A 107 0.06 0.59 -1.19
N VAL A 108 0.61 1.55 -1.95
CA VAL A 108 -0.11 2.24 -3.02
C VAL A 108 -0.62 1.25 -4.07
N MET A 109 0.21 0.29 -4.48
CA MET A 109 -0.18 -0.69 -5.48
C MET A 109 -1.21 -1.69 -4.96
N LEU A 110 -1.17 -2.05 -3.66
CA LEU A 110 -2.19 -2.87 -3.02
C LEU A 110 -3.58 -2.25 -3.14
N PHE A 111 -3.71 -0.98 -2.75
CA PHE A 111 -4.99 -0.29 -2.80
C PHE A 111 -5.41 0.03 -4.24
N SER A 112 -4.47 0.30 -5.15
CA SER A 112 -4.78 0.42 -6.57
C SER A 112 -5.34 -0.88 -7.16
N SER A 113 -4.84 -2.04 -6.74
CA SER A 113 -5.39 -3.35 -7.15
C SER A 113 -6.78 -3.61 -6.59
N LEU A 114 -7.04 -3.21 -5.34
CA LEU A 114 -8.40 -3.29 -4.75
C LEU A 114 -9.40 -2.40 -5.50
N GLU A 115 -9.02 -1.17 -5.85
CA GLU A 115 -9.85 -0.27 -6.65
C GLU A 115 -10.11 -0.83 -8.06
N ALA A 116 -9.09 -1.42 -8.69
CA ALA A 116 -9.24 -2.06 -10.00
C ALA A 116 -10.26 -3.21 -9.92
N LEU A 117 -10.12 -4.10 -8.94
CA LEU A 117 -11.01 -5.23 -8.71
C LEU A 117 -12.47 -4.78 -8.53
N GLU A 118 -12.69 -3.74 -7.72
CA GLU A 118 -14.01 -3.17 -7.50
C GLU A 118 -14.56 -2.48 -8.76
N SER A 119 -13.75 -1.70 -9.46
CA SER A 119 -14.16 -0.96 -10.66
C SER A 119 -14.64 -1.90 -11.79
N ARG A 120 -14.10 -3.12 -11.84
CA ARG A 120 -14.52 -4.17 -12.78
C ARG A 120 -15.80 -4.89 -12.35
N GLY A 121 -16.30 -4.64 -11.14
CA GLY A 121 -17.48 -5.31 -10.59
C GLY A 121 -17.23 -6.78 -10.27
N CYS A 122 -16.00 -7.13 -9.90
CA CYS A 122 -15.63 -8.49 -9.50
C CYS A 122 -16.36 -8.90 -8.21
N ALA A 123 -16.81 -10.15 -8.14
CA ALA A 123 -17.60 -10.65 -7.01
C ALA A 123 -16.76 -10.73 -5.71
N GLU A 124 -15.46 -10.90 -5.86
CA GLU A 124 -14.48 -11.02 -4.78
C GLU A 124 -14.17 -9.68 -4.11
N ALA A 125 -14.54 -8.53 -4.72
CA ALA A 125 -14.11 -7.21 -4.27
C ALA A 125 -14.45 -6.94 -2.80
N ALA A 126 -15.69 -7.19 -2.37
CA ALA A 126 -16.10 -6.96 -0.98
C ALA A 126 -15.26 -7.79 0.00
N GLN A 127 -15.06 -9.08 -0.31
CA GLN A 127 -14.27 -9.98 0.53
C GLN A 127 -12.80 -9.57 0.59
N GLU A 128 -12.21 -9.12 -0.52
CA GLU A 128 -10.82 -8.66 -0.54
C GLU A 128 -10.63 -7.36 0.25
N TRP A 129 -11.58 -6.42 0.20
CA TRP A 129 -11.55 -5.22 1.04
C TRP A 129 -11.60 -5.57 2.53
N GLU A 130 -12.48 -6.48 2.94
CA GLU A 130 -12.56 -6.98 4.32
C GLU A 130 -11.26 -7.66 4.76
N ARG A 131 -10.76 -8.60 3.94
CA ARG A 131 -9.50 -9.32 4.20
C ARG A 131 -8.32 -8.37 4.38
N ILE A 132 -8.21 -7.34 3.53
CA ILE A 132 -7.14 -6.34 3.64
C ILE A 132 -7.36 -5.41 4.84
N GLY A 133 -8.60 -5.16 5.27
CA GLY A 133 -8.89 -4.42 6.50
C GLY A 133 -8.39 -5.14 7.74
N ASP A 134 -8.71 -6.42 7.86
CA ASP A 134 -8.22 -7.28 8.96
C ASP A 134 -6.69 -7.35 8.97
N TRP A 135 -6.09 -7.63 7.80
CA TRP A 135 -4.64 -7.67 7.64
C TRP A 135 -3.96 -6.35 8.00
N LEU A 136 -4.55 -5.21 7.61
CA LEU A 136 -4.01 -3.90 7.93
C LEU A 136 -3.98 -3.67 9.44
N GLY A 137 -5.02 -4.13 10.16
CA GLY A 137 -5.05 -4.12 11.62
C GLY A 137 -3.89 -4.89 12.23
N ASP A 138 -3.66 -6.12 11.78
CA ASP A 138 -2.56 -6.96 12.26
C ASP A 138 -1.17 -6.38 11.91
N VAL A 139 -1.04 -5.75 10.76
CA VAL A 139 0.20 -5.06 10.37
C VAL A 139 0.42 -3.84 11.25
N TYR A 140 -0.59 -3.00 11.45
CA TYR A 140 -0.48 -1.80 12.28
C TYR A 140 -0.07 -2.16 13.71
N ASP A 141 -0.70 -3.17 14.32
CA ASP A 141 -0.36 -3.67 15.65
C ASP A 141 1.12 -4.10 15.75
N ARG A 142 1.64 -4.79 14.71
CA ARG A 142 3.05 -5.19 14.62
C ARG A 142 3.99 -3.99 14.47
N LEU A 143 3.63 -3.01 13.64
CA LEU A 143 4.44 -1.80 13.41
C LEU A 143 4.55 -0.93 14.66
N VAL A 144 3.44 -0.75 15.39
CA VAL A 144 3.44 -0.08 16.70
C VAL A 144 4.35 -0.81 17.68
N SER A 145 4.24 -2.14 17.76
CA SER A 145 5.07 -2.96 18.65
C SER A 145 6.57 -2.90 18.30
N ALA A 146 6.90 -2.75 17.02
CA ALA A 146 8.27 -2.60 16.53
C ALA A 146 8.78 -1.15 16.54
N ASN A 147 7.93 -0.18 16.87
CA ASN A 147 8.22 1.26 16.81
C ASN A 147 8.69 1.73 15.41
N GLU A 148 8.06 1.20 14.36
CA GLU A 148 8.33 1.55 12.95
C GLU A 148 7.52 2.80 12.53
N GLY A 149 7.92 3.97 13.03
CA GLY A 149 7.20 5.25 12.83
C GLY A 149 6.97 5.62 11.36
N ASP A 150 8.00 5.49 10.52
CA ASP A 150 7.91 5.84 9.08
C ASP A 150 6.82 5.02 8.37
N ALA A 151 6.72 3.72 8.67
CA ALA A 151 5.71 2.84 8.08
C ALA A 151 4.29 3.15 8.59
N LEU A 152 4.15 3.62 9.82
CA LEU A 152 2.87 4.09 10.37
C LEU A 152 2.42 5.40 9.70
N GLU A 153 3.37 6.31 9.43
CA GLU A 153 3.11 7.55 8.68
C GLU A 153 2.67 7.22 7.24
N ASP A 154 3.32 6.26 6.59
CA ASP A 154 2.91 5.77 5.27
C ASP A 154 1.48 5.22 5.27
N ILE A 155 1.06 4.46 6.30
CA ILE A 155 -0.33 3.98 6.42
C ILE A 155 -1.29 5.14 6.60
N SER A 156 -0.94 6.13 7.44
CA SER A 156 -1.76 7.33 7.63
C SER A 156 -1.99 8.03 6.28
N LEU A 157 -0.89 8.34 5.57
CA LEU A 157 -0.90 9.12 4.35
C LEU A 157 -1.56 8.38 3.18
N PHE A 158 -1.19 7.12 2.94
CA PHE A 158 -1.63 6.40 1.74
C PHE A 158 -2.93 5.62 1.96
N VAL A 159 -3.29 5.30 3.21
CA VAL A 159 -4.49 4.51 3.50
C VAL A 159 -5.58 5.34 4.14
N PHE A 160 -5.33 5.91 5.33
CA PHE A 160 -6.39 6.54 6.11
C PHE A 160 -6.89 7.83 5.46
N GLU A 161 -6.01 8.65 4.91
CA GLU A 161 -6.43 9.89 4.24
C GLU A 161 -7.24 9.64 2.95
N ASN A 162 -7.17 8.43 2.37
CA ASN A 162 -7.73 8.16 1.03
C ASN A 162 -8.89 7.16 1.03
N TYR A 163 -8.93 6.21 1.97
CA TYR A 163 -9.78 5.02 1.85
C TYR A 163 -10.82 4.84 2.97
N LEU A 164 -10.92 5.76 3.94
CA LEU A 164 -11.92 5.65 5.03
C LEU A 164 -13.39 5.82 4.57
N ALA A 165 -13.62 6.22 3.32
CA ALA A 165 -14.95 6.14 2.72
C ALA A 165 -15.41 4.68 2.50
N ARG A 166 -14.48 3.71 2.47
CA ARG A 166 -14.78 2.28 2.36
C ARG A 166 -15.10 1.70 3.74
N GLU A 167 -16.15 0.89 3.81
CA GLU A 167 -16.66 0.32 5.06
C GLU A 167 -15.61 -0.52 5.79
N ALA A 168 -15.01 -1.51 5.11
CA ALA A 168 -13.96 -2.36 5.68
C ALA A 168 -12.75 -1.56 6.22
N MET A 169 -12.33 -0.50 5.50
CA MET A 169 -11.21 0.34 5.94
C MET A 169 -11.57 1.20 7.15
N PHE A 170 -12.79 1.73 7.17
CA PHE A 170 -13.29 2.51 8.29
C PHE A 170 -13.45 1.65 9.56
N GLU A 171 -13.96 0.44 9.43
CA GLU A 171 -14.08 -0.50 10.55
C GLU A 171 -12.70 -0.88 11.10
N ALA A 172 -11.75 -1.22 10.23
CA ALA A 172 -10.38 -1.51 10.63
C ALA A 172 -9.74 -0.31 11.36
N PHE A 173 -9.90 0.90 10.82
CA PHE A 173 -9.41 2.14 11.42
C PHE A 173 -9.99 2.41 12.81
N CYS A 174 -11.32 2.27 12.99
CA CYS A 174 -11.95 2.38 14.30
C CYS A 174 -11.40 1.32 15.27
N GLY A 175 -11.23 0.08 14.81
CA GLY A 175 -10.60 -0.97 15.61
C GLY A 175 -9.18 -0.60 16.05
N MET A 176 -8.39 0.02 15.19
CA MET A 176 -7.05 0.51 15.53
C MET A 176 -7.08 1.68 16.52
N ILE A 177 -8.02 2.62 16.38
CA ILE A 177 -8.22 3.70 17.37
C ILE A 177 -8.44 3.12 18.77
N VAL A 178 -9.28 2.09 18.88
CA VAL A 178 -9.59 1.43 20.16
C VAL A 178 -8.34 0.78 20.78
N ARG A 179 -7.47 0.18 19.95
CA ARG A 179 -6.28 -0.54 20.43
C ARG A 179 -5.07 0.35 20.68
N HIS A 180 -4.98 1.50 20.00
CA HIS A 180 -3.79 2.34 19.97
C HIS A 180 -4.09 3.78 20.40
N GLU A 181 -3.76 4.08 21.66
CA GLU A 181 -3.95 5.42 22.25
C GLU A 181 -3.26 6.54 21.45
N VAL A 182 -2.11 6.26 20.84
CA VAL A 182 -1.40 7.23 19.98
C VAL A 182 -2.27 7.63 18.78
N LEU A 183 -2.90 6.66 18.12
CA LEU A 183 -3.80 6.93 17.00
C LEU A 183 -5.07 7.64 17.49
N ALA A 184 -5.63 7.23 18.63
CA ALA A 184 -6.78 7.93 19.23
C ALA A 184 -6.49 9.41 19.49
N ARG A 185 -5.29 9.74 20.00
CA ARG A 185 -4.84 11.13 20.19
C ARG A 185 -4.65 11.87 18.89
N GLU A 186 -4.01 11.25 17.90
CA GLU A 186 -3.79 11.87 16.59
C GLU A 186 -5.12 12.21 15.91
N VAL A 187 -6.04 11.24 15.84
CA VAL A 187 -7.35 11.40 15.21
C VAL A 187 -8.21 12.45 15.91
N SER A 188 -8.18 12.49 17.25
CA SER A 188 -8.96 13.48 18.00
C SER A 188 -8.34 14.89 17.98
N THR A 189 -7.01 15.00 17.83
CA THR A 189 -6.31 16.29 17.73
C THR A 189 -6.41 16.89 16.33
N ASN A 190 -6.22 16.06 15.29
CA ASN A 190 -6.22 16.48 13.88
C ASN A 190 -7.33 15.76 13.07
N PRO A 191 -8.61 15.84 13.50
CA PRO A 191 -9.67 15.05 12.89
C PRO A 191 -9.97 15.41 11.44
N SER A 192 -9.65 16.63 11.00
CA SER A 192 -9.82 17.05 9.61
C SER A 192 -8.91 16.28 8.64
N LEU A 193 -7.79 15.73 9.11
CA LEU A 193 -6.90 14.92 8.27
C LEU A 193 -7.57 13.63 7.82
N TYR A 194 -8.38 13.01 8.68
CA TYR A 194 -8.94 11.68 8.46
C TYR A 194 -10.44 11.69 8.14
N LEU A 195 -11.19 12.61 8.74
CA LEU A 195 -12.65 12.51 8.84
C LEU A 195 -13.39 13.57 8.03
N ALA A 196 -12.71 14.57 7.46
CA ALA A 196 -13.34 15.73 6.82
C ALA A 196 -14.36 15.34 5.74
N ASP A 197 -14.02 14.35 4.92
CA ASP A 197 -14.84 13.91 3.78
C ASP A 197 -15.83 12.79 4.12
N LEU A 198 -15.87 12.33 5.37
CA LEU A 198 -16.79 11.28 5.81
C LEU A 198 -18.16 11.82 6.20
N GLY A 199 -19.19 10.97 6.09
CA GLY A 199 -20.52 11.30 6.60
C GLY A 199 -20.53 11.47 8.11
N GLU A 200 -21.42 12.33 8.62
CA GLU A 200 -21.46 12.72 10.05
C GLU A 200 -21.49 11.54 11.01
N ALA A 201 -22.24 10.48 10.70
CA ALA A 201 -22.32 9.28 11.55
C ALA A 201 -20.93 8.62 11.75
N ARG A 202 -20.12 8.54 10.69
CA ARG A 202 -18.76 7.98 10.76
C ARG A 202 -17.80 8.93 11.48
N GLN A 203 -17.90 10.23 11.19
CA GLN A 203 -17.13 11.25 11.91
C GLN A 203 -17.37 11.15 13.42
N ARG A 204 -18.64 11.04 13.82
CA ARG A 204 -19.02 10.91 15.23
C ARG A 204 -18.47 9.64 15.84
N LEU A 205 -18.67 8.49 15.19
CA LEU A 205 -18.21 7.21 15.71
C LEU A 205 -16.69 7.21 15.96
N ALA A 206 -15.89 7.60 14.97
CA ALA A 206 -14.43 7.62 15.12
C ALA A 206 -13.95 8.53 16.26
N LEU A 207 -14.61 9.68 16.45
CA LEU A 207 -14.29 10.62 17.54
C LEU A 207 -14.77 10.14 18.91
N GLU A 208 -15.92 9.48 18.97
CA GLU A 208 -16.41 8.84 20.20
C GLU A 208 -15.48 7.69 20.62
N GLU A 209 -15.02 6.87 19.68
CA GLU A 209 -14.02 5.83 19.92
C GLU A 209 -12.68 6.44 20.36
N ALA A 210 -12.21 7.50 19.71
CA ALA A 210 -10.97 8.16 20.10
C ALA A 210 -11.05 8.73 21.53
N ALA A 211 -12.17 9.37 21.88
CA ALA A 211 -12.40 9.92 23.21
C ALA A 211 -12.45 8.83 24.30
N ALA A 212 -13.02 7.66 23.99
CA ALA A 212 -13.07 6.54 24.92
C ALA A 212 -11.69 5.89 25.16
N ASN A 213 -10.75 6.05 24.22
CA ASN A 213 -9.48 5.31 24.20
C ASN A 213 -8.24 6.22 24.29
N GLY A 214 -8.36 7.35 24.99
CA GLY A 214 -7.23 8.19 25.41
C GLY A 214 -6.93 9.40 24.51
N GLY A 215 -7.80 9.68 23.54
CA GLY A 215 -7.85 10.93 22.79
C GLY A 215 -8.50 12.09 23.56
N LEU A 216 -8.69 13.22 22.88
CA LEU A 216 -9.43 14.37 23.40
C LEU A 216 -10.91 14.03 23.60
N SER A 217 -11.61 14.83 24.42
CA SER A 217 -13.04 14.64 24.60
C SER A 217 -13.80 14.86 23.29
N PHE A 218 -14.93 14.15 23.10
CA PHE A 218 -15.74 14.30 21.90
C PHE A 218 -16.08 15.78 21.58
N PRO A 219 -16.53 16.63 22.54
CA PRO A 219 -16.81 18.03 22.24
C PRO A 219 -15.60 18.81 21.71
N GLU A 220 -14.40 18.58 22.26
CA GLU A 220 -13.17 19.24 21.82
C GLU A 220 -12.77 18.78 20.43
N ALA A 221 -12.71 17.46 20.20
CA ALA A 221 -12.37 16.90 18.90
C ALA A 221 -13.40 17.27 17.81
N TRP A 222 -14.68 17.33 18.18
CA TRP A 222 -15.74 17.81 17.29
C TRP A 222 -15.56 19.28 16.91
N SER A 223 -15.14 20.14 17.85
CA SER A 223 -14.79 21.54 17.58
C SER A 223 -13.64 21.63 16.59
N ASN A 224 -12.57 20.86 16.83
CA ASN A 224 -11.40 20.81 15.94
C ASN A 224 -11.80 20.41 14.51
N LEU A 225 -12.65 19.39 14.34
CA LEU A 225 -13.12 18.95 13.03
C LEU A 225 -13.91 20.03 12.29
N ARG A 226 -14.69 20.83 13.03
CA ARG A 226 -15.52 21.89 12.46
C ARG A 226 -14.77 23.21 12.28
N GLY A 227 -13.53 23.30 12.77
CA GLY A 227 -12.69 24.50 12.68
C GLY A 227 -13.12 25.62 13.62
N PHE A 228 -13.70 25.30 14.78
CA PHE A 228 -14.14 26.25 15.81
C PHE A 228 -13.22 26.26 17.03
#